data_AF-A0A1J5M7B2-F1
#
_entry.id   AF-A0A1J5M7B2-F1
#
_cell.length_a   1.000
_cell.length_b   1.000
_cell.length_c   1.000
_cell.angle_alpha   90.00
_cell.angle_beta   90.00
_cell.angle_gamma   90.00
#
_symmetry.space_group_name_H-M   'P 1'
#
loop_
_entity.id
_entity.type
_entity.pdbx_description
1 polymer ?
#
loop_
_entity_poly.entity_id
_entity_poly.type
_entity_poly.pdbx_seq_one_letter_code
_entity_poly.pdbx_strand_id
1 'polypeptide(L)'
;MKKLILLIAIIGFSLNGVAQKKSDFEKRAKRSSNAIADKMNLKKERKTFLYEAILDKQKQNLARLKDQELTEDQKSEIYAETSRMMNEKLSEKFTQNEIQTINSLIREQQSQKRKGY
;
A
#
# COMPACT_ATOMS: atom_id res chain seq x y z
N MET A 1 33.67 -43.03 -23.13
CA MET A 1 34.59 -42.27 -22.26
C MET A 1 34.61 -40.81 -22.71
N LYS A 2 34.27 -39.91 -21.78
CA LYS A 2 34.80 -38.54 -21.60
C LYS A 2 34.82 -37.54 -22.80
N LYS A 3 34.00 -36.48 -22.63
CA LYS A 3 34.20 -35.05 -22.99
C LYS A 3 33.96 -34.71 -24.48
N LEU A 4 33.26 -33.65 -24.88
CA LEU A 4 33.09 -32.32 -24.27
C LEU A 4 31.62 -31.86 -24.20
N ILE A 5 31.34 -31.20 -23.08
CA ILE A 5 30.21 -30.33 -22.81
C ILE A 5 30.48 -29.01 -23.56
N LEU A 6 29.58 -28.55 -24.43
CA LEU A 6 29.50 -27.14 -24.78
C LEU A 6 28.12 -26.61 -24.41
N LEU A 7 28.14 -25.91 -23.28
CA LEU A 7 27.09 -25.14 -22.67
C LEU A 7 26.73 -23.97 -23.60
N ILE A 8 25.64 -24.05 -24.36
CA ILE A 8 25.04 -22.84 -24.93
C ILE A 8 24.01 -22.35 -23.93
N ALA A 9 24.48 -21.34 -23.20
CA ALA A 9 23.76 -20.57 -22.20
C ALA A 9 22.40 -20.09 -22.72
N ILE A 10 21.36 -20.49 -22.00
CA ILE A 10 20.26 -19.66 -21.50
C ILE A 10 20.20 -18.27 -22.18
N ILE A 11 19.53 -18.21 -23.33
CA ILE A 11 18.78 -17.00 -23.73
C ILE A 11 17.30 -17.33 -23.49
N GLY A 12 17.02 -17.82 -22.29
CA GLY A 12 15.68 -17.78 -21.72
C GLY A 12 15.45 -16.35 -21.27
N PHE A 13 15.06 -15.52 -22.24
CA PHE A 13 14.34 -14.26 -22.09
C PHE A 13 14.28 -13.80 -20.65
N SER A 14 15.20 -12.91 -20.29
CA SER A 14 15.09 -12.12 -19.09
C SER A 14 13.72 -11.46 -19.13
N LEU A 15 12.76 -12.07 -18.42
CA LEU A 15 11.76 -11.32 -17.69
C LEU A 15 12.52 -10.53 -16.61
N ASN A 16 13.35 -9.58 -17.07
CA ASN A 16 13.28 -8.22 -16.56
C ASN A 16 11.83 -7.81 -16.83
N GLY A 17 10.91 -8.37 -16.02
CA GLY A 17 9.58 -7.86 -15.87
C GLY A 17 9.84 -6.41 -15.59
N VAL A 18 9.51 -5.59 -16.58
CA VAL A 18 9.54 -4.16 -16.49
C VAL A 18 8.80 -3.92 -15.19
N ALA A 19 9.53 -3.63 -14.11
CA ALA A 19 8.94 -3.16 -12.90
C ALA A 19 8.46 -1.78 -13.33
N GLN A 20 7.29 -1.76 -13.99
CA GLN A 20 6.53 -0.55 -14.31
C GLN A 20 6.69 0.27 -13.05
N LYS A 21 7.35 1.44 -13.17
CA LYS A 21 7.68 2.29 -12.02
C LYS A 21 6.41 2.38 -11.19
N LYS A 22 6.33 1.60 -10.10
CA LYS A 22 5.16 1.64 -9.23
C LYS A 22 5.04 3.08 -8.80
N SER A 23 3.84 3.64 -8.91
CA SER A 23 3.61 5.02 -8.52
C SER A 23 4.06 5.21 -7.07
N ASP A 24 4.44 6.44 -6.69
CA ASP A 24 4.94 6.67 -5.34
C ASP A 24 3.87 6.44 -4.26
N PHE A 25 2.58 6.49 -4.63
CA PHE A 25 1.49 6.05 -3.76
C PHE A 25 1.47 4.52 -3.61
N GLU A 26 1.60 3.73 -4.68
CA GLU A 26 1.70 2.26 -4.56
C GLU A 26 2.85 1.80 -3.66
N LYS A 27 4.03 2.44 -3.79
CA LYS A 27 5.17 2.15 -2.92
C LYS A 27 4.87 2.51 -1.46
N ARG A 28 4.17 3.62 -1.21
CA ARG A 28 3.76 4.04 0.14
C ARG A 28 2.73 3.07 0.73
N ALA A 29 1.71 2.68 -0.03
CA ALA A 29 0.73 1.68 0.39
C ALA A 29 1.42 0.36 0.75
N LYS A 30 2.33 -0.13 -0.11
CA LYS A 30 3.06 -1.38 0.13
C LYS A 30 3.94 -1.33 1.38
N ARG A 31 4.66 -0.22 1.60
CA ARG A 31 5.49 -0.07 2.81
C ARG A 31 4.63 -0.01 4.07
N SER A 32 3.53 0.75 4.03
CA SER A 32 2.63 0.90 5.17
C SER A 32 1.97 -0.43 5.54
N SER A 33 1.41 -1.14 4.55
CA SER A 33 0.78 -2.44 4.78
C SER A 33 1.77 -3.50 5.25
N ASN A 34 3.02 -3.49 4.75
CA ASN A 34 4.08 -4.37 5.24
C ASN A 34 4.36 -4.12 6.73
N ALA A 35 4.68 -2.88 7.10
CA ALA A 35 5.02 -2.55 8.48
C ALA A 35 3.87 -2.83 9.46
N ILE A 36 2.62 -2.58 9.06
CA ILE A 36 1.44 -2.90 9.88
C ILE A 36 1.25 -4.41 9.99
N ALA A 37 1.35 -5.14 8.88
CA ALA A 37 1.24 -6.59 8.88
C ALA A 37 2.30 -7.25 9.76
N ASP A 38 3.52 -6.73 9.76
CA ASP A 38 4.60 -7.26 10.59
C ASP A 38 4.31 -6.97 12.09
N LYS A 39 3.85 -5.76 12.44
CA LYS A 39 3.46 -5.40 13.82
C LYS A 39 2.27 -6.19 14.35
N MET A 40 1.32 -6.53 13.48
CA MET A 40 0.10 -7.27 13.84
C MET A 40 0.20 -8.78 13.56
N ASN A 41 1.36 -9.27 13.10
CA ASN A 41 1.59 -10.65 12.67
C ASN A 41 0.51 -11.18 11.69
N LEU A 42 0.16 -10.36 10.68
CA LEU A 42 -0.87 -10.71 9.70
C LEU A 42 -0.38 -11.74 8.69
N LYS A 43 -1.20 -12.75 8.42
CA LYS A 43 -1.00 -13.70 7.32
C LYS A 43 -1.06 -13.00 5.96
N LYS A 44 -0.45 -13.62 4.93
CA LYS A 44 -0.30 -13.08 3.57
C LYS A 44 -1.60 -12.56 2.96
N GLU A 45 -2.70 -13.28 3.13
CA GLU A 45 -4.03 -12.89 2.61
C GLU A 45 -4.51 -11.58 3.24
N ARG A 46 -4.51 -11.50 4.57
CA ARG A 46 -4.92 -10.29 5.32
C ARG A 46 -4.00 -9.11 5.02
N LYS A 47 -2.69 -9.34 4.87
CA LYS A 47 -1.71 -8.33 4.44
C LYS A 47 -2.00 -7.80 3.03
N THR A 48 -2.39 -8.68 2.10
CA THR A 48 -2.75 -8.30 0.73
C THR A 48 -4.03 -7.46 0.73
N PHE A 49 -5.03 -7.89 1.50
CA PHE A 49 -6.28 -7.14 1.66
C PHE A 49 -6.05 -5.76 2.29
N LEU A 50 -5.20 -5.66 3.33
CA LEU A 50 -4.80 -4.38 3.92
C LEU A 50 -4.09 -3.47 2.90
N TYR A 51 -3.19 -4.03 2.08
CA TYR A 51 -2.53 -3.29 1.02
C TYR A 51 -3.53 -2.69 0.03
N GLU A 52 -4.51 -3.48 -0.42
CA GLU A 52 -5.54 -3.04 -1.35
C GLU A 52 -6.41 -1.95 -0.76
N ALA A 53 -6.84 -2.07 0.51
CA ALA A 53 -7.62 -1.03 1.18
C ALA A 53 -6.85 0.30 1.31
N ILE A 54 -5.58 0.26 1.69
CA ILE A 54 -4.73 1.47 1.77
C ILE A 54 -4.50 2.06 0.37
N LEU A 55 -4.29 1.22 -0.65
CA LEU A 55 -4.06 1.65 -2.02
C LEU A 55 -5.30 2.33 -2.60
N ASP A 56 -6.49 1.76 -2.40
CA ASP A 56 -7.74 2.34 -2.88
C ASP A 56 -8.00 3.71 -2.25
N LYS A 57 -7.80 3.86 -0.94
CA LYS A 57 -7.89 5.17 -0.28
C LYS A 57 -6.99 6.21 -0.95
N GLN A 58 -5.75 5.84 -1.28
CA GLN A 58 -4.81 6.76 -1.92
C GLN A 58 -5.22 7.11 -3.36
N LYS A 59 -5.75 6.14 -4.11
CA LYS A 59 -6.30 6.38 -5.45
C LYS A 59 -7.52 7.32 -5.40
N GLN A 60 -8.43 7.10 -4.46
CA GLN A 60 -9.60 7.94 -4.25
C GLN A 60 -9.23 9.37 -3.86
N ASN A 61 -8.27 9.53 -2.92
CA ASN A 61 -7.73 10.84 -2.59
C ASN A 61 -7.15 11.53 -3.83
N LEU A 62 -6.33 10.83 -4.61
CA LEU A 62 -5.74 11.42 -5.82
C LEU A 62 -6.82 11.83 -6.82
N ALA A 63 -7.81 10.97 -7.06
CA ALA A 63 -8.88 11.25 -8.02
C ALA A 63 -9.74 12.44 -7.61
N ARG A 64 -10.01 12.61 -6.31
CA ARG A 64 -10.91 13.64 -5.79
C ARG A 64 -10.22 14.95 -5.43
N LEU A 65 -8.91 14.93 -5.16
CA LEU A 65 -8.13 16.13 -4.83
C LEU A 65 -7.40 16.73 -6.03
N LYS A 66 -7.32 16.00 -7.14
CA LYS A 66 -6.64 16.47 -8.35
C LYS A 66 -7.52 17.50 -9.07
N ASP A 67 -6.87 18.57 -9.54
CA ASP A 67 -7.43 19.58 -10.43
C ASP A 67 -8.65 20.37 -9.88
N GLN A 68 -8.77 20.50 -8.56
CA GLN A 68 -9.82 21.30 -7.90
C GLN A 68 -9.21 22.38 -7.00
N GLU A 69 -9.68 23.63 -7.11
CA GLU A 69 -9.40 24.72 -6.16
C GLU A 69 -10.16 24.50 -4.84
N LEU A 70 -9.82 23.42 -4.13
CA LEU A 70 -10.46 23.05 -2.88
C LEU A 70 -9.93 23.88 -1.73
N THR A 71 -10.84 24.31 -0.86
CA THR A 71 -10.48 24.83 0.45
C THR A 71 -9.93 23.71 1.34
N GLU A 72 -9.22 24.09 2.41
CA GLU A 72 -8.70 23.09 3.36
C GLU A 72 -9.82 22.27 4.03
N ASP A 73 -10.98 22.87 4.26
CA ASP A 73 -12.15 22.18 4.82
C ASP A 73 -12.66 21.10 3.86
N GLN A 74 -12.79 21.42 2.57
CA GLN A 74 -13.22 20.44 1.56
C GLN A 74 -12.20 19.30 1.41
N LYS A 75 -10.90 19.60 1.46
CA LYS A 75 -9.86 18.56 1.47
C LYS A 75 -9.99 17.67 2.70
N SER A 76 -10.24 18.26 3.87
CA SER A 76 -10.45 17.54 5.13
C SER A 76 -11.63 16.57 5.04
N GLU A 77 -12.76 17.03 4.48
CA GLU A 77 -13.94 16.19 4.24
C GLU A 77 -13.63 15.02 3.31
N ILE A 78 -12.93 15.26 2.19
CA ILE A 78 -12.51 14.19 1.27
C ILE A 78 -11.62 13.17 1.99
N TYR A 79 -10.64 13.63 2.79
CA TYR A 79 -9.78 12.72 3.57
C TYR A 79 -10.57 11.91 4.60
N ALA A 80 -11.59 12.51 5.22
CA ALA A 80 -12.46 11.83 6.18
C ALA A 80 -13.30 10.75 5.48
N GLU A 81 -13.92 11.08 4.34
CA GLU A 81 -14.75 10.16 3.56
C GLU A 81 -13.94 8.96 3.05
N THR A 82 -12.78 9.21 2.43
CA THR A 82 -11.94 8.10 1.92
C THR A 82 -11.36 7.25 3.05
N SER A 83 -11.21 7.80 4.26
CA SER A 83 -10.88 7.02 5.46
C SER A 83 -12.05 6.15 5.91
N ARG A 84 -13.28 6.66 5.84
CA ARG A 84 -14.50 5.88 6.14
C ARG A 84 -14.64 4.70 5.17
N MET A 85 -14.50 4.95 3.86
CA MET A 85 -14.53 3.90 2.83
C MET A 85 -13.45 2.83 3.05
N MET A 86 -12.24 3.24 3.44
CA MET A 86 -11.18 2.29 3.79
C MET A 86 -11.59 1.41 4.97
N ASN A 87 -12.17 1.99 6.02
CA ASN A 87 -12.62 1.24 7.21
C ASN A 87 -13.78 0.30 6.88
N GLU A 88 -14.73 0.73 6.05
CA GLU A 88 -15.81 -0.11 5.54
C GLU A 88 -15.23 -1.33 4.82
N LYS A 89 -14.28 -1.13 3.90
CA LYS A 89 -13.58 -2.24 3.23
C LYS A 89 -12.85 -3.14 4.21
N LEU A 90 -12.11 -2.56 5.17
CA LEU A 90 -11.39 -3.36 6.18
C LEU A 90 -12.32 -4.24 7.02
N SER A 91 -13.57 -3.82 7.24
CA SER A 91 -14.55 -4.57 8.04
C SER A 91 -14.91 -5.95 7.48
N GLU A 92 -14.62 -6.22 6.21
CA GLU A 92 -14.81 -7.53 5.58
C GLU A 92 -13.84 -8.61 6.13
N LYS A 93 -12.66 -8.20 6.64
CA LYS A 93 -11.57 -9.12 7.06
C LYS A 93 -10.91 -8.76 8.40
N PHE A 94 -11.30 -7.65 9.01
CA PHE A 94 -10.75 -7.16 10.26
C PHE A 94 -11.88 -6.81 11.22
N THR A 95 -11.67 -7.14 12.49
CA THR A 95 -12.55 -6.70 13.58
C THR A 95 -12.43 -5.18 13.80
N GLN A 96 -13.40 -4.58 14.48
CA GLN A 96 -13.35 -3.15 14.81
C GLN A 96 -12.10 -2.78 15.61
N ASN A 97 -11.68 -3.64 16.56
CA ASN A 97 -10.45 -3.42 17.33
C ASN A 97 -9.21 -3.44 16.44
N GLU A 98 -9.12 -4.40 15.52
CA GLU A 98 -8.01 -4.45 14.55
C GLU A 98 -8.00 -3.24 13.61
N ILE A 99 -9.17 -2.76 13.17
CA ILE A 99 -9.29 -1.54 12.35
C ILE A 99 -8.78 -0.32 13.13
N GLN A 100 -9.13 -0.21 14.42
CA GLN A 100 -8.61 0.87 15.27
C GLN A 100 -7.08 0.78 15.41
N THR A 101 -6.53 -0.41 15.61
CA THR A 101 -5.07 -0.64 15.64
C THR A 101 -4.42 -0.23 14.32
N ILE A 102 -4.97 -0.68 13.18
CA ILE A 102 -4.48 -0.31 11.83
C ILE A 102 -4.47 1.21 11.68
N ASN A 103 -5.57 1.90 12.01
CA ASN A 103 -5.66 3.35 11.92
C ASN A 103 -4.68 4.07 12.85
N SER A 104 -4.44 3.55 14.04
CA SER A 104 -3.42 4.06 14.96
C SER A 104 -2.01 3.96 14.35
N LEU A 105 -1.68 2.79 13.80
CA LEU A 105 -0.37 2.55 13.17
C LEU A 105 -0.16 3.39 11.90
N ILE A 106 -1.21 3.62 11.10
CA ILE A 106 -1.15 4.54 9.96
C ILE A 106 -0.82 5.96 10.43
N ARG A 107 -1.47 6.43 11.51
CA ARG A 107 -1.21 7.77 12.08
C ARG A 107 0.20 7.88 12.66
N GLU A 108 0.69 6.85 13.34
CA GLU A 108 2.07 6.76 13.85
C GLU A 108 3.09 6.90 12.70
N GLN A 109 2.89 6.17 11.59
CA GLN A 109 3.76 6.26 10.42
C GLN A 109 3.75 7.65 9.77
N GLN A 110 2.60 8.33 9.79
CA GLN A 110 2.48 9.70 9.25
C GLN A 110 3.14 10.74 10.17
N SER A 111 3.01 10.60 11.49
CA SER A 111 3.60 11.52 12.45
C SER A 111 5.11 11.40 12.53
N GLN A 112 5.67 10.19 12.44
CA GLN A 112 7.12 9.97 12.38
C GLN A 112 7.75 10.63 11.15
N LYS A 113 7.07 10.63 9.99
CA LYS A 113 7.54 11.35 8.80
C LYS A 113 7.57 12.86 8.97
N ARG A 114 6.74 13.44 9.83
CA ARG A 114 6.72 14.88 10.11
C ARG A 114 7.80 15.29 11.12
N LYS A 115 8.29 14.34 11.93
CA LYS A 115 9.32 14.57 12.96
C LYS A 115 10.75 14.31 12.49
N GLY A 116 10.95 13.74 11.30
CA GLY A 116 12.26 13.61 10.68
C GLY A 116 12.69 14.90 10.00
N TYR A 117 13.12 15.88 10.80
CA TYR A 117 14.04 16.96 10.44
C TYR A 117 15.35 16.72 11.18
#